data_AF-K9TC89-F1
#
_entry.id   AF-K9TC89-F1
#
_cell.length_a   1.000
_cell.length_b   1.000
_cell.length_c   1.000
_cell.angle_alpha   90.00
_cell.angle_beta   90.00
_cell.angle_gamma   90.00
#
_symmetry.space_group_name_H-M   'P 1'
#
loop_
_entity.id
_entity.type
_entity.pdbx_description
1 polymer ?
#
loop_
_entity_poly.entity_id
_entity_poly.type
_entity_poly.pdbx_seq_one_letter_code
_entity_poly.pdbx_strand_id
1 'polypeptide(L)' 'MEKILNLHIEKLPEGVYLATSDELPGLVAQGRTISETWEIARDLAHQLLEARSQRNKMNGVE' A
#
# COMPACT_ATOMS: atom_id res chain seq x y z
N MET A 1 -9.70 0.57 -12.82
CA MET A 1 -8.58 -0.12 -13.50
C MET A 1 -8.08 -1.18 -12.55
N GLU A 2 -7.84 -2.39 -13.04
CA GLU A 2 -7.23 -3.43 -12.23
C GLU A 2 -5.71 -3.24 -12.19
N LYS A 3 -5.11 -3.31 -11.00
CA LYS A 3 -3.66 -3.29 -10.80
C LYS A 3 -3.29 -4.46 -9.90
N ILE A 4 -2.28 -5.21 -10.32
CA ILE A 4 -1.66 -6.24 -9.51
C ILE A 4 -0.46 -5.59 -8.82
N LEU A 5 -0.35 -5.79 -7.51
CA LEU A 5 0.72 -5.27 -6.67
C LEU A 5 1.27 -6.44 -5.84
N ASN A 6 2.58 -6.63 -5.87
CA ASN A 6 3.24 -7.57 -5.00
C ASN A 6 3.44 -6.94 -3.63
N LEU A 7 2.97 -7.64 -2.60
CA LEU A 7 3.16 -7.27 -1.21
C LEU A 7 4.24 -8.16 -0.59
N HIS A 8 5.23 -7.54 0.03
CA HIS A 8 6.13 -8.23 0.93
C HIS A 8 5.51 -8.21 2.32
N ILE A 9 5.29 -9.38 2.91
CA ILE A 9 4.76 -9.50 4.28
C ILE A 9 5.81 -10.18 5.15
N GLU A 10 6.21 -9.51 6.22
CA GLU A 10 7.13 -10.04 7.21
C GLU A 10 6.50 -10.03 8.61
N LYS A 11 6.85 -11.00 9.45
CA LYS A 11 6.47 -11.01 10.86
C LYS A 11 7.59 -10.39 11.67
N LEU A 12 7.27 -9.30 12.35
CA LEU A 12 8.21 -8.54 13.17
C LEU A 12 8.38 -9.19 14.56
N PRO A 13 9.53 -8.96 15.25
CA PRO A 13 9.78 -9.52 16.57
C PRO A 13 8.78 -9.05 17.64
N GLU A 14 8.08 -7.94 17.42
CA GLU A 14 7.02 -7.42 18.27
C GLU A 14 5.70 -8.23 18.17
N GLY A 15 5.64 -9.24 17.30
CA GLY A 15 4.49 -10.15 17.18
C GLY A 15 3.41 -9.68 16.19
N VAL A 16 3.72 -8.70 15.36
CA VAL A 16 2.86 -8.10 14.34
C VAL A 16 3.36 -8.45 12.94
N TYR A 17 2.51 -8.26 11.93
CA TYR A 17 2.86 -8.40 10.53
C TYR A 17 3.00 -7.03 9.90
N LEU A 18 4.06 -6.83 9.13
CA LEU A 18 4.33 -5.63 8.34
C LEU A 18 4.19 -5.99 6.86
N ALA A 19 3.41 -5.20 6.12
CA ALA A 19 3.30 -5.28 4.68
C ALA A 19 3.87 -4.03 4.02
N THR A 20 4.74 -4.25 3.03
CA THR A 20 5.36 -3.21 2.20
C THR A 20 5.28 -3.60 0.73
N SER A 21 5.51 -2.66 -0.18
CA SER A 21 5.57 -2.94 -1.63
C SER A 21 6.60 -2.05 -2.31
N ASP A 22 7.51 -2.67 -3.06
CA ASP A 22 8.48 -1.94 -3.89
C ASP A 22 7.80 -1.24 -5.09
N GLU A 23 6.66 -1.75 -5.55
CA GLU A 23 5.91 -1.21 -6.68
C GLU A 23 5.10 0.04 -6.31
N LEU A 24 4.72 0.16 -5.04
CA LEU A 24 3.95 1.29 -4.53
C LEU A 24 4.67 1.97 -3.36
N PRO A 25 5.66 2.84 -3.65
CA PRO A 25 6.36 3.60 -2.62
C PRO A 25 5.40 4.37 -1.70
N GLY A 26 5.62 4.21 -0.39
CA GLY A 26 4.76 4.77 0.66
C GLY A 26 3.67 3.81 1.15
N LEU A 27 3.51 2.63 0.53
CA LEU A 27 2.67 1.57 1.07
C LEU A 27 3.41 0.88 2.22
N VAL A 28 2.93 1.15 3.43
CA VAL A 28 3.36 0.50 4.67
C VAL A 28 2.11 0.22 5.50
N ALA A 29 1.80 -1.05 5.74
CA ALA A 29 0.64 -1.49 6.50
C ALA A 29 1.07 -2.46 7.61
N GLN A 30 0.39 -2.42 8.75
CA GLN A 30 0.72 -3.29 9.87
C GLN A 30 -0.56 -3.85 10.50
N GLY A 31 -0.54 -5.12 10.86
CA GLY A 31 -1.66 -5.78 11.53
C GLY A 31 -1.23 -6.91 12.45
N ARG A 32 -2.15 -7.41 13.27
CA ARG A 32 -1.94 -8.54 14.19
C ARG A 32 -2.03 -9.90 13.48
N THR A 33 -2.67 -9.93 12.32
CA THR A 33 -2.80 -11.13 11.47
C THR A 33 -2.46 -10.80 10.02
N ILE A 34 -2.15 -11.83 9.21
CA ILE A 34 -1.89 -11.68 7.79
C ILE A 34 -3.11 -11.08 7.08
N SER A 35 -4.31 -11.58 7.38
CA SER A 35 -5.55 -11.08 6.78
C SER A 35 -5.80 -9.61 7.08
N GLU A 36 -5.70 -9.21 8.36
CA GLU A 36 -5.85 -7.80 8.77
C GLU A 36 -4.83 -6.90 8.06
N THR A 37 -3.57 -7.34 8.01
CA THR A 37 -2.49 -6.59 7.36
C THR A 37 -2.77 -6.42 5.86
N TRP A 38 -3.29 -7.46 5.21
CA TRP A 38 -3.66 -7.42 3.80
C TRP A 38 -4.85 -6.48 3.53
N GLU A 39 -5.87 -6.50 4.37
CA GLU A 39 -7.01 -5.58 4.27
C GLU A 39 -6.56 -4.12 4.39
N ILE A 40 -5.71 -3.82 5.38
CA ILE A 40 -5.13 -2.48 5.56
C ILE A 40 -4.27 -2.09 4.35
N ALA A 41 -3.43 -3.01 3.85
CA ALA A 41 -2.57 -2.76 2.69
C ALA A 41 -3.38 -2.45 1.43
N ARG A 42 -4.49 -3.15 1.21
CA ARG A 42 -5.41 -2.91 0.07
C ARG A 42 -6.01 -1.52 0.14
N ASP A 43 -6.52 -1.11 1.29
CA ASP A 43 -7.19 0.19 1.44
C ASP A 43 -6.19 1.35 1.32
N LEU A 44 -4.95 1.17 1.81
CA LEU A 44 -3.87 2.14 1.61
C LEU A 44 -3.40 2.19 0.15
N ALA A 45 -3.35 1.05 -0.54
CA ALA A 45 -2.96 1.02 -1.95
C ALA A 45 -3.88 1.89 -2.81
N HIS A 46 -5.20 1.82 -2.59
CA HIS A 46 -6.16 2.68 -3.29
C HIS A 46 -5.90 4.17 -3.02
N GLN A 47 -5.79 4.56 -1.75
CA GLN A 47 -5.55 5.96 -1.37
C GLN A 47 -4.27 6.53 -2.00
N LEU A 48 -3.18 5.74 -2.01
CA LEU A 48 -1.90 6.15 -2.59
C LEU A 48 -1.98 6.29 -4.12
N LEU A 49 -2.66 5.37 -4.80
CA LEU A 49 -2.86 5.43 -6.25
C LEU A 49 -3.75 6.61 -6.67
N GLU A 50 -4.79 6.89 -5.89
CA GLU A 50 -5.67 8.04 -6.09
C GLU A 50 -4.91 9.35 -5.90
N ALA A 51 -4.15 9.48 -4.81
CA ALA A 51 -3.33 10.66 -4.54
C ALA A 51 -2.27 10.91 -5.63
N ARG A 52 -1.64 9.84 -6.15
CA ARG A 52 -0.70 9.94 -7.28
C ARG A 52 -1.40 10.37 -8.57
N SER A 53 -2.58 9.84 -8.84
CA SER A 53 -3.37 10.21 -10.02
C SER A 53 -3.83 11.67 -9.95
N GLN A 54 -4.27 12.14 -8.79
CA GLN A 54 -4.63 13.53 -8.56
C GLN A 54 -3.44 14.46 -8.76
N ARG A 55 -2.27 14.13 -8.17
CA ARG A 55 -1.04 14.89 -8.35
C ARG A 55 -0.60 14.96 -9.83
N ASN A 56 -0.69 13.84 -10.55
CA ASN A 56 -0.38 13.82 -11.98
C ASN A 56 -1.30 14.74 -12.79
N LYS A 57 -2.60 14.78 -12.46
CA LYS A 57 -3.56 15.72 -13.09
C LYS A 57 -3.26 17.18 -12.76
N MET A 58 -2.83 17.47 -11.54
CA MET A 58 -2.45 18.84 -11.11
C MET A 58 -1.13 19.30 -11.73
N ASN A 59 -0.21 18.38 -12.01
CA ASN A 59 1.10 18.68 -12.61
C ASN A 59 1.07 18.69 -14.14
N GLY A 60 -0.01 18.21 -14.77
CA GLY A 60 -0.18 18.17 -16.23
C GLY A 60 -0.97 19.35 -16.80
N VAL A 61 -1.15 20.43 -16.03
CA VAL A 61 -1.62 21.73 -16.52
C VAL A 61 -0.40 22.61 -16.77
N GLU A 62 0.26 22.39 -17.90
CA GLU A 62 1.18 23.33 -18.56
C GLU A 62 0.68 23.58 -19.98
#